data_AF-A0A935NZU8-F1
#
_entry.id   AF-A0A935NZU8-F1
#
_cell.length_a   1.000
_cell.length_b   1.000
_cell.length_c   1.000
_cell.angle_alpha   90.00
_cell.angle_beta   90.00
_cell.angle_gamma   90.00
#
_symmetry.space_group_name_H-M   'P 1'
#
loop_
_entity.id
_entity.type
_entity.pdbx_description
1 polymer ?
#
loop_
_entity_poly.entity_id
_entity_poly.type
_entity_poly.pdbx_seq_one_letter_code
_entity_poly.pdbx_strand_id
1 'polypeptide(L)'
;MTRLAVLSDLHLAPPGPLSSFHAGTQLAALMHKLRSEHHVATLVFAGDTFDFLALETRTATLSPAEIPALIDHVLGQIASTDWGRDLFAALRALVQSGTDIMLLPGNHDPELADFAAAARLLRTRCGLPADEPRLQIETGPLRRRLGELEVVVGHGHRGDSWNDIDPATIAQHADDTPLELPPGSRLVLGPMRAFRRDYPFVDALKPEGAVALLLWYLDPRLALRHFPSTGVLSARALLAALERRLSSGRPVLAPGALGTPRATAAPATLDDELAAAVVESPALASRRATSRAGSAATPPRPPPEPWPRTAAPRCCYAPRSSSSTAPPASIASTAATSIARSSRSICSHRQMVSAAW
;
A
#
# COMPACT_ATOMS: atom_id res chain seq x y z
N MET A 1 -32.70 -5.85 7.20
CA MET A 1 -31.63 -5.58 8.18
C MET A 1 -30.41 -5.13 7.39
N THR A 2 -29.95 -3.89 7.57
CA THR A 2 -28.82 -3.34 6.80
C THR A 2 -27.51 -3.93 7.31
N ARG A 3 -26.72 -4.55 6.41
CA ARG A 3 -25.41 -5.13 6.75
C ARG A 3 -24.29 -4.29 6.16
N LEU A 4 -23.33 -3.96 7.01
CA LEU A 4 -22.06 -3.31 6.67
C LEU A 4 -20.94 -4.35 6.76
N ALA A 5 -20.13 -4.48 5.72
CA ALA A 5 -18.88 -5.23 5.75
C ALA A 5 -17.70 -4.25 5.66
N VAL A 6 -16.68 -4.46 6.48
CA VAL A 6 -15.47 -3.64 6.50
C VAL A 6 -14.26 -4.54 6.32
N LEU A 7 -13.40 -4.21 5.34
CA LEU A 7 -12.12 -4.86 5.06
C LEU A 7 -11.03 -3.79 5.08
N SER A 8 -9.81 -4.13 5.49
CA SER A 8 -8.66 -3.20 5.51
C SER A 8 -7.36 -3.98 5.28
N ASP A 9 -6.27 -3.26 5.05
CA ASP A 9 -4.90 -3.82 5.03
C ASP A 9 -4.77 -4.99 4.04
N LEU A 10 -5.43 -4.87 2.89
CA LEU A 10 -5.38 -5.88 1.84
C LEU A 10 -4.06 -5.81 1.07
N HIS A 11 -3.48 -4.61 0.96
CA HIS A 11 -2.22 -4.36 0.25
C HIS A 11 -2.16 -5.00 -1.14
N LEU A 12 -3.23 -4.81 -1.94
CA LEU A 12 -3.29 -5.30 -3.30
C LEU A 12 -2.21 -4.63 -4.14
N ALA A 13 -1.28 -5.43 -4.66
CA ALA A 13 -0.21 -4.98 -5.51
C ALA A 13 -0.11 -5.86 -6.78
N PRO A 14 0.46 -5.33 -7.87
CA PRO A 14 0.85 -6.15 -9.01
C PRO A 14 1.71 -7.34 -8.58
N PRO A 15 1.63 -8.50 -9.28
CA PRO A 15 2.54 -9.60 -9.01
C PRO A 15 3.99 -9.16 -9.17
N GLY A 16 4.82 -9.48 -8.17
CA GLY A 16 6.22 -9.09 -8.17
C GLY A 16 6.91 -9.47 -6.86
N PRO A 17 8.24 -9.33 -6.80
CA PRO A 17 9.04 -9.73 -5.65
C PRO A 17 8.75 -8.92 -4.37
N LEU A 18 8.10 -7.76 -4.51
CA LEU A 18 7.75 -6.88 -3.39
C LEU A 18 6.28 -7.02 -2.94
N SER A 19 5.47 -7.79 -3.68
CA SER A 19 4.05 -8.02 -3.37
C SER A 19 3.91 -9.06 -2.27
N SER A 20 3.22 -8.70 -1.18
CA SER A 20 2.96 -9.58 -0.03
C SER A 20 1.59 -10.25 -0.10
N PHE A 21 0.68 -9.77 -0.96
CA PHE A 21 -0.68 -10.27 -1.06
C PHE A 21 -0.77 -11.48 -1.99
N HIS A 22 -1.27 -12.60 -1.44
CA HIS A 22 -1.40 -13.86 -2.18
C HIS A 22 -2.80 -14.49 -2.09
N ALA A 23 -3.78 -13.77 -1.52
CA ALA A 23 -5.13 -14.29 -1.25
C ALA A 23 -6.19 -13.81 -2.26
N GLY A 24 -5.79 -13.50 -3.51
CA GLY A 24 -6.67 -12.88 -4.51
C GLY A 24 -7.90 -13.72 -4.84
N THR A 25 -7.73 -15.02 -5.05
CA THR A 25 -8.85 -15.93 -5.32
C THR A 25 -9.82 -16.01 -4.14
N GLN A 26 -9.30 -16.03 -2.91
CA GLN A 26 -10.11 -16.03 -1.69
C GLN A 26 -10.87 -14.72 -1.51
N LEU A 27 -10.24 -13.58 -1.85
CA LEU A 27 -10.88 -12.27 -1.80
C LEU A 27 -12.01 -12.16 -2.83
N ALA A 28 -11.81 -12.61 -4.07
CA ALA A 28 -12.87 -12.67 -5.08
C ALA A 28 -14.03 -13.58 -4.63
N ALA A 29 -13.72 -14.76 -4.07
CA ALA A 29 -14.73 -15.66 -3.50
C ALA A 29 -15.49 -15.02 -2.32
N LEU A 30 -14.81 -14.24 -1.48
CA LEU A 30 -15.46 -13.48 -0.41
C LEU A 30 -16.46 -12.47 -0.99
N MET A 31 -16.10 -11.70 -2.03
CA MET A 31 -17.02 -10.76 -2.68
C MET A 31 -18.30 -11.45 -3.16
N HIS A 32 -18.18 -12.65 -3.74
CA HIS A 32 -19.34 -13.44 -4.13
C HIS A 32 -20.22 -13.81 -2.94
N LYS A 33 -19.64 -14.28 -1.82
CA LYS A 33 -20.39 -14.61 -0.60
C LYS A 33 -21.08 -13.39 0.00
N LEU A 34 -20.41 -12.23 0.02
CA LEU A 34 -21.00 -10.99 0.51
C LEU A 34 -22.26 -10.61 -0.28
N ARG A 35 -22.28 -10.89 -1.58
CA ARG A 35 -23.43 -10.68 -2.46
C ARG A 35 -24.53 -11.73 -2.26
N SER A 36 -24.19 -13.02 -2.36
CA SER A 36 -25.18 -14.10 -2.49
C SER A 36 -25.72 -14.63 -1.17
N GLU A 37 -24.90 -14.62 -0.11
CA GLU A 37 -25.25 -15.22 1.18
C GLU A 37 -25.52 -14.15 2.24
N HIS A 38 -24.71 -13.09 2.23
CA HIS A 38 -24.78 -12.08 3.28
C HIS A 38 -25.66 -10.88 2.94
N HIS A 39 -25.95 -10.62 1.66
CA HIS A 39 -26.72 -9.47 1.18
C HIS A 39 -26.25 -8.15 1.81
N VAL A 40 -24.96 -7.87 1.65
CA VAL A 40 -24.32 -6.65 2.19
C VAL A 40 -24.87 -5.41 1.47
N ALA A 41 -25.32 -4.43 2.24
CA ALA A 41 -25.79 -3.15 1.72
C ALA A 41 -24.63 -2.18 1.46
N THR A 42 -23.60 -2.22 2.32
CA THR A 42 -22.41 -1.37 2.17
C THR A 42 -21.14 -2.18 2.44
N LEU A 43 -20.19 -2.13 1.51
CA LEU A 43 -18.83 -2.65 1.66
C LEU A 43 -17.87 -1.47 1.78
N VAL A 44 -17.07 -1.46 2.84
CA VAL A 44 -16.04 -0.45 3.06
C VAL A 44 -14.67 -1.10 2.99
N PHE A 45 -13.80 -0.54 2.15
CA PHE A 45 -12.36 -0.80 2.19
C PHE A 45 -11.69 0.31 2.99
N ALA A 46 -11.34 0.03 4.24
CA ALA A 46 -10.91 0.99 5.26
C ALA A 46 -9.39 1.20 5.29
N GLY A 47 -8.83 1.68 4.18
CA GLY A 47 -7.41 1.99 4.04
C GLY A 47 -6.55 0.79 3.65
N ASP A 48 -5.40 1.10 3.08
CA ASP A 48 -4.38 0.15 2.64
C ASP A 48 -4.97 -0.98 1.78
N THR A 49 -5.86 -0.57 0.87
CA THR A 49 -6.50 -1.48 -0.08
C THR A 49 -5.51 -1.86 -1.16
N PHE A 50 -4.79 -0.88 -1.69
CA PHE A 50 -3.71 -1.07 -2.65
C PHE A 50 -2.37 -0.77 -1.97
N ASP A 51 -1.29 -1.38 -2.47
CA ASP A 51 0.06 -1.11 -1.96
C ASP A 51 0.94 -0.52 -3.07
N PHE A 52 0.94 0.82 -3.16
CA PHE A 52 1.78 1.54 -4.11
C PHE A 52 3.25 1.53 -3.69
N LEU A 53 3.56 1.22 -2.43
CA LEU A 53 4.93 1.12 -1.92
C LEU A 53 5.63 -0.16 -2.42
N ALA A 54 4.85 -1.19 -2.80
CA ALA A 54 5.33 -2.44 -3.38
C ALA A 54 5.78 -2.30 -4.85
N LEU A 55 5.69 -1.12 -5.47
CA LEU A 55 6.15 -0.93 -6.86
C LEU A 55 7.64 -0.62 -6.89
N GLU A 56 8.43 -1.36 -7.67
CA GLU A 56 9.88 -1.17 -7.74
C GLU A 56 10.30 0.24 -8.21
N THR A 57 9.47 0.89 -9.02
CA THR A 57 9.68 2.22 -9.56
C THR A 57 9.20 3.35 -8.64
N ARG A 58 8.49 3.04 -7.55
CA ARG A 58 7.94 4.07 -6.64
C ARG A 58 9.06 4.80 -5.91
N THR A 59 9.02 6.13 -5.95
CA THR A 59 9.92 7.04 -5.24
C THR A 59 9.32 7.51 -3.91
N ALA A 60 10.12 8.15 -3.06
CA ALA A 60 9.72 8.71 -1.77
C ALA A 60 8.85 9.98 -1.85
N THR A 61 8.62 10.47 -3.06
CA THR A 61 7.90 11.71 -3.32
C THR A 61 6.67 11.39 -4.17
N LEU A 62 5.52 11.95 -3.84
CA LEU A 62 4.28 11.83 -4.58
C LEU A 62 4.14 13.06 -5.48
N SER A 63 4.20 12.86 -6.80
CA SER A 63 3.96 13.92 -7.79
C SER A 63 2.50 13.89 -8.23
N PRO A 64 1.66 14.91 -7.95
CA PRO A 64 0.24 14.91 -8.30
C PRO A 64 -0.04 14.60 -9.78
N ALA A 65 0.70 15.20 -10.72
CA ALA A 65 0.58 14.92 -12.16
C ALA A 65 0.76 13.45 -12.55
N GLU A 66 1.56 12.68 -11.79
CA GLU A 66 1.88 11.29 -12.11
C GLU A 66 0.86 10.30 -11.51
N ILE A 67 0.05 10.75 -10.54
CA ILE A 67 -0.89 9.89 -9.79
C ILE A 67 -1.87 9.15 -10.72
N PRO A 68 -2.58 9.79 -11.66
CA PRO A 68 -3.55 9.08 -12.49
C PRO A 68 -2.92 7.96 -13.33
N ALA A 69 -1.73 8.22 -13.89
CA ALA A 69 -1.00 7.23 -14.69
C ALA A 69 -0.51 6.06 -13.81
N LEU A 70 -0.04 6.37 -12.60
CA LEU A 70 0.39 5.37 -11.63
C LEU A 70 -0.77 4.46 -11.20
N ILE A 71 -1.93 5.03 -10.85
CA ILE A 71 -3.13 4.27 -10.50
C ILE A 71 -3.57 3.38 -11.67
N ASP A 72 -3.65 3.94 -12.88
CA ASP A 72 -4.07 3.18 -14.05
C ASP A 72 -3.13 2.00 -14.34
N HIS A 73 -1.81 2.22 -14.21
CA HIS A 73 -0.80 1.18 -14.35
C HIS A 73 -0.99 0.06 -13.32
N VAL A 74 -1.12 0.40 -12.03
CA VAL A 74 -1.30 -0.57 -10.94
C VAL A 74 -2.57 -1.38 -11.11
N LEU A 75 -3.70 -0.70 -11.29
CA LEU A 75 -4.99 -1.37 -11.47
C LEU A 75 -5.00 -2.22 -12.75
N GLY A 76 -4.33 -1.76 -13.81
CA GLY A 76 -4.17 -2.52 -15.04
C GLY A 76 -3.36 -3.80 -14.86
N GLN A 77 -2.25 -3.75 -14.11
CA GLN A 77 -1.47 -4.94 -13.82
C GLN A 77 -2.23 -5.93 -12.92
N ILE A 78 -2.93 -5.45 -11.88
CA ILE A 78 -3.78 -6.30 -11.05
C ILE A 78 -4.87 -6.96 -11.93
N ALA A 79 -5.54 -6.18 -12.78
CA ALA A 79 -6.57 -6.67 -13.69
C ALA A 79 -6.02 -7.64 -14.75
N SER A 80 -4.71 -7.69 -14.99
CA SER A 80 -4.12 -8.67 -15.91
C SER A 80 -4.01 -10.07 -15.30
N THR A 81 -4.09 -10.19 -13.97
CA THR A 81 -4.07 -11.47 -13.26
C THR A 81 -5.45 -12.14 -13.27
N ASP A 82 -5.48 -13.47 -13.18
CA ASP A 82 -6.74 -14.22 -13.14
C ASP A 82 -7.61 -13.80 -11.94
N TRP A 83 -7.00 -13.77 -10.74
CA TRP A 83 -7.70 -13.37 -9.52
C TRP A 83 -8.14 -11.90 -9.53
N GLY A 84 -7.38 -11.00 -10.17
CA GLY A 84 -7.73 -9.60 -10.28
C GLY A 84 -8.92 -9.36 -11.22
N ARG A 85 -8.98 -10.09 -12.35
CA ARG A 85 -10.19 -10.08 -13.21
C ARG A 85 -11.41 -10.54 -12.46
N ASP A 86 -11.30 -11.64 -11.71
CA ASP A 86 -12.40 -12.18 -10.91
C ASP A 86 -12.83 -11.20 -9.81
N LEU A 87 -11.85 -10.56 -9.14
CA LEU A 87 -12.12 -9.53 -8.13
C LEU A 87 -12.91 -8.36 -8.73
N PHE A 88 -12.42 -7.74 -9.81
CA PHE A 88 -13.10 -6.59 -10.42
C PHE A 88 -14.50 -6.95 -10.97
N ALA A 89 -14.65 -8.16 -11.53
CA ALA A 89 -15.96 -8.67 -11.94
C ALA A 89 -16.90 -8.86 -10.73
N ALA A 90 -16.39 -9.35 -9.60
CA ALA A 90 -17.17 -9.52 -8.37
C ALA A 90 -17.57 -8.17 -7.75
N LEU A 91 -16.69 -7.17 -7.77
CA LEU A 91 -17.01 -5.79 -7.34
C LEU A 91 -18.12 -5.18 -8.21
N ARG A 92 -18.05 -5.33 -9.54
CA ARG A 92 -19.14 -4.94 -10.45
C ARG A 92 -20.46 -5.61 -10.06
N ALA A 93 -20.44 -6.93 -9.81
CA ALA A 93 -21.64 -7.68 -9.46
C ALA A 93 -22.25 -7.24 -8.11
N LEU A 94 -21.43 -6.83 -7.14
CA LEU A 94 -21.91 -6.22 -5.89
C LEU A 94 -22.63 -4.90 -6.16
N VAL A 95 -22.01 -3.99 -6.91
CA VAL A 95 -22.62 -2.70 -7.29
C VAL A 95 -23.95 -2.90 -8.03
N GLN A 96 -23.98 -3.79 -9.01
CA GLN A 96 -25.19 -4.12 -9.77
C GLN A 96 -26.30 -4.75 -8.93
N SER A 97 -25.94 -5.38 -7.80
CA SER A 97 -26.92 -5.89 -6.83
C SER A 97 -27.44 -4.83 -5.85
N GLY A 98 -26.96 -3.59 -5.98
CA GLY A 98 -27.35 -2.45 -5.12
C GLY A 98 -26.46 -2.25 -3.90
N THR A 99 -25.30 -2.91 -3.82
CA THR A 99 -24.31 -2.68 -2.74
C THR A 99 -23.54 -1.40 -3.02
N ASP A 100 -23.44 -0.54 -2.01
CA ASP A 100 -22.55 0.62 -2.02
C ASP A 100 -21.13 0.21 -1.61
N ILE A 101 -20.13 0.56 -2.42
CA ILE A 101 -18.71 0.30 -2.18
C ILE A 101 -18.01 1.64 -1.90
N MET A 102 -17.41 1.74 -0.72
CA MET A 102 -16.71 2.94 -0.26
C MET A 102 -15.25 2.58 0.00
N LEU A 103 -14.32 3.35 -0.56
CA LEU A 103 -12.89 3.19 -0.30
C LEU A 103 -12.40 4.37 0.53
N LEU A 104 -11.69 4.08 1.62
CA LEU A 104 -10.95 5.07 2.40
C LEU A 104 -9.47 4.90 2.04
N PRO A 105 -8.74 5.97 1.72
CA PRO A 105 -7.28 5.90 1.59
C PRO A 105 -6.60 5.61 2.94
N GLY A 106 -5.50 4.86 2.89
CA GLY A 106 -4.55 4.67 3.98
C GLY A 106 -3.18 5.27 3.65
N ASN A 107 -2.15 4.87 4.40
CA ASN A 107 -0.78 5.35 4.20
C ASN A 107 0.00 4.57 3.13
N HIS A 108 -0.49 3.42 2.68
CA HIS A 108 0.06 2.65 1.54
C HIS A 108 -0.55 3.00 0.18
N ASP A 109 -1.70 3.67 0.19
CA ASP A 109 -2.40 4.15 -1.00
C ASP A 109 -2.82 5.63 -0.94
N PRO A 110 -1.91 6.55 -0.56
CA PRO A 110 -2.17 7.99 -0.58
C PRO A 110 -2.54 8.53 -1.97
N GLU A 111 -2.16 7.82 -3.04
CA GLU A 111 -2.52 8.10 -4.42
C GLU A 111 -4.06 8.16 -4.62
N LEU A 112 -4.84 7.42 -3.83
CA LEU A 112 -6.31 7.45 -3.90
C LEU A 112 -6.91 8.81 -3.51
N ALA A 113 -6.10 9.73 -2.96
CA ALA A 113 -6.51 11.08 -2.66
C ALA A 113 -6.84 11.94 -3.92
N ASP A 114 -6.43 11.54 -5.13
CA ASP A 114 -7.07 12.02 -6.36
C ASP A 114 -8.42 11.31 -6.55
N PHE A 115 -9.37 11.64 -5.69
CA PHE A 115 -10.62 10.88 -5.50
C PHE A 115 -11.40 10.70 -6.81
N ALA A 116 -11.44 11.75 -7.65
CA ALA A 116 -12.19 11.72 -8.90
C ALA A 116 -11.51 10.87 -9.97
N ALA A 117 -10.19 11.00 -10.16
CA ALA A 117 -9.47 10.17 -11.13
C ALA A 117 -9.40 8.72 -10.67
N ALA A 118 -9.08 8.48 -9.41
CA ALA A 118 -8.97 7.15 -8.82
C ALA A 118 -10.32 6.40 -8.88
N ALA A 119 -11.43 7.05 -8.50
CA ALA A 119 -12.76 6.43 -8.58
C ALA A 119 -13.14 6.11 -10.03
N ARG A 120 -12.89 7.04 -10.97
CA ARG A 120 -13.15 6.81 -12.40
C ARG A 120 -12.36 5.62 -12.96
N LEU A 121 -11.07 5.54 -12.64
CA LEU A 121 -10.21 4.43 -13.07
C LEU A 121 -10.68 3.11 -12.47
N LEU A 122 -11.03 3.08 -11.18
CA LEU A 122 -11.52 1.87 -10.51
C LEU A 122 -12.87 1.40 -11.09
N ARG A 123 -13.82 2.32 -11.35
CA ARG A 123 -15.09 2.02 -12.05
C ARG A 123 -14.83 1.44 -13.44
N THR A 124 -13.94 2.05 -14.19
CA THR A 124 -13.54 1.59 -15.53
C THR A 124 -12.99 0.16 -15.47
N ARG A 125 -12.13 -0.14 -14.48
CA ARG A 125 -11.55 -1.48 -14.28
C ARG A 125 -12.59 -2.53 -13.88
N CYS A 126 -13.64 -2.13 -13.17
CA CYS A 126 -14.80 -2.98 -12.91
C CYS A 126 -15.71 -3.16 -14.14
N GLY A 127 -15.59 -2.33 -15.17
CA GLY A 127 -16.52 -2.26 -16.30
C GLY A 127 -17.86 -1.62 -15.91
N LEU A 128 -17.82 -0.67 -14.96
CA LEU A 128 -18.94 0.18 -14.56
C LEU A 128 -18.93 1.50 -15.34
N PRO A 129 -20.07 2.20 -15.47
CA PRO A 129 -20.09 3.57 -15.96
C PRO A 129 -19.15 4.47 -15.14
N ALA A 130 -18.51 5.44 -15.81
CA ALA A 130 -17.54 6.35 -15.18
C ALA A 130 -18.15 7.18 -14.04
N ASP A 131 -19.45 7.43 -14.10
CA ASP A 131 -20.28 8.18 -13.15
C ASP A 131 -21.05 7.30 -12.17
N GLU A 132 -20.79 5.99 -12.11
CA GLU A 132 -21.46 5.05 -11.21
C GLU A 132 -21.39 5.52 -9.74
N PRO A 133 -22.51 5.96 -9.14
CA PRO A 133 -22.49 6.60 -7.83
C PRO A 133 -22.26 5.62 -6.69
N ARG A 134 -22.43 4.32 -6.88
CA ARG A 134 -22.31 3.34 -5.79
C ARG A 134 -20.88 2.90 -5.51
N LEU A 135 -19.90 3.28 -6.33
CA LEU A 135 -18.48 3.03 -6.06
C LEU A 135 -17.79 4.38 -5.88
N GLN A 136 -17.40 4.70 -4.64
CA GLN A 136 -16.85 6.00 -4.28
C GLN A 136 -15.56 5.85 -3.46
N ILE A 137 -14.75 6.91 -3.49
CA ILE A 137 -13.60 7.06 -2.59
C ILE A 137 -13.91 8.26 -1.70
N GLU A 138 -13.83 8.04 -0.40
CA GLU A 138 -14.11 9.05 0.61
C GLU A 138 -12.82 9.77 1.02
N THR A 139 -12.95 11.03 1.41
CA THR A 139 -11.81 11.90 1.73
C THR A 139 -11.36 11.83 3.19
N GLY A 140 -12.10 11.10 4.02
CA GLY A 140 -11.86 10.97 5.45
C GLY A 140 -12.73 9.88 6.06
N PRO A 141 -12.90 9.86 7.39
CA PRO A 141 -13.67 8.84 8.07
C PRO A 141 -15.11 8.76 7.60
N LEU A 142 -15.56 7.53 7.36
CA LEU A 142 -16.93 7.26 6.96
C LEU A 142 -17.82 7.13 8.20
N ARG A 143 -18.83 8.00 8.30
CA ARG A 143 -19.94 7.81 9.25
C ARG A 143 -21.12 7.11 8.59
N ARG A 144 -21.61 6.03 9.20
CA ARG A 144 -22.82 5.32 8.78
C ARG A 144 -23.70 4.98 9.98
N ARG A 145 -25.01 5.13 9.80
CA ARG A 145 -26.01 4.74 10.78
C ARG A 145 -26.55 3.35 10.46
N LEU A 146 -26.43 2.41 11.39
CA LEU A 146 -26.94 1.04 11.31
C LEU A 146 -28.03 0.85 12.36
N GLY A 147 -29.28 1.19 11.99
CA GLY A 147 -30.39 1.24 12.94
C GLY A 147 -30.21 2.38 13.94
N GLU A 148 -30.02 2.03 15.21
CA GLU A 148 -29.77 2.99 16.30
C GLU A 148 -28.28 3.26 16.54
N LEU A 149 -27.40 2.43 15.97
CA LEU A 149 -25.96 2.57 16.14
C LEU A 149 -25.38 3.52 15.09
N GLU A 150 -24.53 4.43 15.54
CA GLU A 150 -23.61 5.15 14.67
C GLU A 150 -22.28 4.41 14.62
N VAL A 151 -21.79 4.15 13.40
CA VAL A 151 -20.50 3.50 13.14
C VAL A 151 -19.63 4.49 12.40
N VAL A 152 -18.42 4.71 12.92
CA VAL A 152 -17.38 5.50 12.28
C VAL A 152 -16.27 4.56 11.84
N VAL A 153 -15.90 4.63 10.57
CA VAL A 153 -14.84 3.81 9.98
C VAL A 153 -13.72 4.74 9.50
N GLY A 154 -12.50 4.48 9.94
CA GLY A 154 -11.28 5.14 9.46
C GLY A 154 -10.14 4.12 9.41
N HIS A 155 -9.03 4.46 8.75
CA HIS A 155 -7.88 3.57 8.62
C HIS A 155 -7.06 3.49 9.93
N GLY A 156 -6.75 4.65 10.54
CA GLY A 156 -6.08 4.75 11.83
C GLY A 156 -4.62 5.20 11.81
N HIS A 157 -4.04 5.50 10.64
CA HIS A 157 -2.65 5.97 10.51
C HIS A 157 -2.43 7.40 11.03
N ARG A 158 -3.48 8.22 11.10
CA ARG A 158 -3.42 9.63 11.53
C ARG A 158 -2.91 9.84 12.96
N GLY A 159 -3.03 8.83 13.82
CA GLY A 159 -2.50 8.86 15.19
C GLY A 159 -1.01 8.52 15.30
N ASP A 160 -0.38 8.09 14.21
CA ASP A 160 1.03 7.68 14.16
C ASP A 160 1.85 8.66 13.34
N SER A 161 2.62 9.54 14.02
CA SER A 161 3.46 10.54 13.35
C SER A 161 4.51 9.96 12.40
N TRP A 162 4.80 8.66 12.48
CA TRP A 162 5.69 7.97 11.55
C TRP A 162 5.03 7.66 10.20
N ASN A 163 3.71 7.47 10.20
CA ASN A 163 2.90 7.08 9.04
C ASN A 163 1.84 8.13 8.67
N ASP A 164 1.81 9.26 9.38
CA ASP A 164 0.79 10.28 9.21
C ASP A 164 0.89 10.96 7.84
N ILE A 165 -0.16 10.81 7.05
CA ILE A 165 -0.35 11.48 5.76
C ILE A 165 -1.82 11.80 5.59
N ASP A 166 -2.13 13.06 5.31
CA ASP A 166 -3.52 13.52 5.19
C ASP A 166 -3.98 13.45 3.72
N PRO A 167 -4.99 12.63 3.38
CA PRO A 167 -5.56 12.62 2.04
C PRO A 167 -6.06 13.99 1.59
N ALA A 168 -6.60 14.81 2.51
CA ALA A 168 -7.06 16.15 2.19
C ALA A 168 -5.88 17.09 1.85
N THR A 169 -4.73 16.93 2.52
CA THR A 169 -3.53 17.70 2.18
C THR A 169 -3.02 17.33 0.79
N ILE A 170 -3.05 16.04 0.42
CA ILE A 170 -2.66 15.61 -0.94
C ILE A 170 -3.58 16.26 -1.99
N ALA A 171 -4.89 16.20 -1.78
CA ALA A 171 -5.87 16.79 -2.70
C ALA A 171 -5.70 18.32 -2.85
N GLN A 172 -5.31 19.02 -1.78
CA GLN A 172 -5.04 20.46 -1.81
C GLN A 172 -3.74 20.81 -2.57
N HIS A 173 -2.79 19.89 -2.67
CA HIS A 173 -1.53 20.09 -3.39
C HIS A 173 -1.60 19.62 -4.85
N ALA A 174 -2.81 19.55 -5.43
CA ALA A 174 -3.01 19.18 -6.83
C ALA A 174 -2.28 20.10 -7.84
N ASP A 175 -1.77 21.26 -7.41
CA ASP A 175 -1.01 22.23 -8.20
C ASP A 175 0.45 21.77 -8.51
N ASP A 176 0.65 20.48 -8.79
CA ASP A 176 1.92 19.85 -9.18
C ASP A 176 3.09 20.01 -8.20
N THR A 177 2.83 20.39 -6.95
CA THR A 177 3.88 20.43 -5.93
C THR A 177 4.16 19.02 -5.42
N PRO A 178 5.38 18.48 -5.59
CA PRO A 178 5.69 17.15 -5.10
C PRO A 178 5.62 17.08 -3.57
N LEU A 179 4.92 16.08 -3.05
CA LEU A 179 4.75 15.85 -1.62
C LEU A 179 5.71 14.75 -1.13
N GLU A 180 6.48 15.02 -0.08
CA GLU A 180 7.28 13.98 0.57
C GLU A 180 6.38 13.02 1.35
N LEU A 181 6.58 11.71 1.14
CA LEU A 181 5.87 10.69 1.90
C LEU A 181 6.38 10.62 3.36
N PRO A 182 5.56 10.13 4.31
CA PRO A 182 5.95 10.07 5.71
C PRO A 182 7.18 9.17 5.92
N PRO A 183 7.89 9.34 7.05
CA PRO A 183 9.08 8.55 7.37
C PRO A 183 8.90 7.02 7.21
N GLY A 184 7.73 6.49 7.55
CA GLY A 184 7.38 5.08 7.40
C GLY A 184 7.40 4.61 5.95
N SER A 185 6.72 5.32 5.05
CA SER A 185 6.78 5.02 3.62
C SER A 185 8.21 5.10 3.08
N ARG A 186 9.00 6.10 3.51
CA ARG A 186 10.40 6.23 3.09
C ARG A 186 11.29 5.09 3.57
N LEU A 187 11.04 4.57 4.78
CA LEU A 187 11.70 3.36 5.28
C LEU A 187 11.37 2.14 4.41
N VAL A 188 10.11 2.00 4.00
CA VAL A 188 9.68 0.91 3.11
C VAL A 188 10.32 1.02 1.73
N LEU A 189 10.26 2.19 1.11
CA LEU A 189 10.76 2.45 -0.24
C LEU A 189 12.29 2.41 -0.35
N GLY A 190 12.99 2.77 0.73
CA GLY A 190 14.45 2.79 0.78
C GLY A 190 15.03 1.47 1.30
N PRO A 191 15.41 1.41 2.59
CA PRO A 191 16.04 0.21 3.16
C PRO A 191 15.21 -1.06 2.97
N MET A 192 13.92 -1.04 3.33
CA MET A 192 13.13 -2.28 3.38
C MET A 192 13.01 -2.96 2.01
N ARG A 193 12.80 -2.17 0.95
CA ARG A 193 12.78 -2.67 -0.43
C ARG A 193 14.05 -3.43 -0.80
N ALA A 194 15.23 -2.90 -0.43
CA ALA A 194 16.49 -3.56 -0.70
C ALA A 194 16.56 -4.92 0.03
N PHE A 195 16.09 -4.97 1.28
CA PHE A 195 16.07 -6.19 2.07
C PHE A 195 15.03 -7.20 1.62
N ARG A 196 13.81 -6.79 1.22
CA ARG A 196 12.74 -7.71 0.77
C ARG A 196 13.18 -8.59 -0.39
N ARG A 197 14.08 -8.09 -1.25
CA ARG A 197 14.65 -8.85 -2.37
C ARG A 197 15.46 -10.08 -1.91
N ASP A 198 16.24 -9.92 -0.86
CA ASP A 198 17.14 -10.97 -0.35
C ASP A 198 16.55 -11.73 0.86
N TYR A 199 15.64 -11.09 1.58
CA TYR A 199 15.04 -11.57 2.83
C TYR A 199 13.51 -11.31 2.85
N PRO A 200 12.70 -12.06 2.07
CA PRO A 200 11.25 -11.83 1.99
C PRO A 200 10.49 -11.95 3.32
N PHE A 201 11.04 -12.68 4.29
CA PHE A 201 10.43 -12.83 5.62
C PHE A 201 10.49 -11.56 6.47
N VAL A 202 11.21 -10.52 6.02
CA VAL A 202 11.39 -9.27 6.77
C VAL A 202 10.04 -8.60 7.10
N ASP A 203 9.03 -8.80 6.26
CA ASP A 203 7.69 -8.24 6.46
C ASP A 203 6.88 -8.92 7.57
N ALA A 204 7.24 -10.16 7.90
CA ALA A 204 6.64 -10.87 9.02
C ALA A 204 7.20 -10.41 10.38
N LEU A 205 8.25 -9.57 10.39
CA LEU A 205 8.91 -9.13 11.60
C LEU A 205 8.18 -7.92 12.19
N LYS A 206 7.46 -8.17 13.27
CA LYS A 206 6.98 -7.13 14.18
C LYS A 206 7.64 -7.31 15.56
N PRO A 207 7.99 -6.22 16.26
CA PRO A 207 7.82 -4.80 15.88
C PRO A 207 8.86 -4.35 14.84
N GLU A 208 8.55 -3.29 14.08
CA GLU A 208 9.43 -2.74 13.03
C GLU A 208 10.83 -2.38 13.53
N GLY A 209 10.99 -1.95 14.79
CA GLY A 209 12.30 -1.69 15.39
C GLY A 209 13.20 -2.93 15.49
N ALA A 210 12.62 -4.14 15.53
CA ALA A 210 13.38 -5.40 15.52
C ALA A 210 13.95 -5.71 14.12
N VAL A 211 13.37 -5.11 13.07
CA VAL A 211 13.85 -5.28 11.71
C VAL A 211 15.27 -4.73 11.58
N ALA A 212 15.51 -3.48 11.98
CA ALA A 212 16.84 -2.88 11.88
C ALA A 212 17.94 -3.72 12.57
N LEU A 213 17.62 -4.31 13.74
CA LEU A 213 18.53 -5.22 14.45
C LEU A 213 18.79 -6.52 13.71
N LEU A 214 17.72 -7.18 13.26
CA LEU A 214 17.85 -8.44 12.56
C LEU A 214 18.60 -8.24 11.25
N LEU A 215 18.31 -7.15 10.54
CA LEU A 215 19.01 -6.77 9.33
C LEU A 215 20.50 -6.51 9.60
N TRP A 216 20.84 -5.86 10.71
CA TRP A 216 22.23 -5.68 11.11
C TRP A 216 22.92 -7.02 11.44
N TYR A 217 22.20 -7.98 12.00
CA TYR A 217 22.70 -9.33 12.28
C TYR A 217 22.90 -10.16 11.01
N LEU A 218 21.94 -10.12 10.08
CA LEU A 218 21.94 -10.95 8.87
C LEU A 218 22.86 -10.39 7.78
N ASP A 219 22.79 -9.09 7.53
CA ASP A 219 23.59 -8.41 6.52
C ASP A 219 24.04 -7.03 7.00
N PRO A 220 25.10 -6.96 7.82
CA PRO A 220 25.61 -5.69 8.35
C PRO A 220 26.07 -4.73 7.24
N ARG A 221 26.47 -5.24 6.07
CA ARG A 221 26.91 -4.39 4.94
C ARG A 221 25.72 -3.70 4.30
N LEU A 222 24.65 -4.44 4.03
CA LEU A 222 23.40 -3.89 3.51
C LEU A 222 22.78 -2.94 4.54
N ALA A 223 22.82 -3.28 5.83
CA ALA A 223 22.37 -2.42 6.91
C ALA A 223 23.17 -1.11 6.96
N LEU A 224 24.51 -1.14 6.93
CA LEU A 224 25.33 0.07 6.93
C LEU A 224 25.10 0.95 5.69
N ARG A 225 24.83 0.34 4.52
CA ARG A 225 24.55 1.08 3.28
C ARG A 225 23.22 1.84 3.34
N HIS A 226 22.19 1.24 3.91
CA HIS A 226 20.83 1.79 3.93
C HIS A 226 20.47 2.50 5.23
N PHE A 227 21.23 2.29 6.31
CA PHE A 227 21.10 2.92 7.62
C PHE A 227 22.41 3.61 8.07
N PRO A 228 23.06 4.45 7.23
CA PRO A 228 24.41 4.96 7.52
C PRO A 228 24.46 5.86 8.76
N SER A 229 23.36 6.50 9.13
CA SER A 229 23.22 7.36 10.32
C SER A 229 22.54 6.67 11.52
N THR A 230 22.00 5.47 11.33
CA THR A 230 21.15 4.81 12.33
C THR A 230 21.93 3.85 13.22
N GLY A 231 23.13 3.41 12.84
CA GLY A 231 23.96 2.51 13.67
C GLY A 231 24.24 3.04 15.09
N VAL A 232 24.30 4.37 15.29
CA VAL A 232 24.54 4.98 16.61
C VAL A 232 23.24 5.41 17.30
N LEU A 233 22.23 5.86 16.55
CA LEU A 233 20.97 6.38 17.12
C LEU A 233 19.95 5.26 17.41
N SER A 234 19.84 4.25 16.55
CA SER A 234 18.94 3.11 16.79
C SER A 234 19.49 2.17 17.86
N ALA A 235 20.81 1.96 17.91
CA ALA A 235 21.44 1.22 19.01
C ALA A 235 21.20 1.92 20.36
N ARG A 236 21.31 3.25 20.43
CA ARG A 236 21.00 4.02 21.66
C ARG A 236 19.53 4.02 22.02
N ALA A 237 18.62 4.23 21.06
CA ALA A 237 17.19 4.22 21.31
C ALA A 237 16.71 2.83 21.76
N LEU A 238 17.25 1.78 21.15
CA LEU A 238 16.97 0.39 21.50
C LEU A 238 17.62 0.00 22.84
N LEU A 239 18.87 0.39 23.10
CA LEU A 239 19.51 0.19 24.41
C LEU A 239 18.72 0.93 25.49
N ALA A 240 18.27 2.16 25.25
CA ALA A 240 17.42 2.88 26.18
C ALA A 240 16.02 2.24 26.36
N ALA A 241 15.46 1.61 25.32
CA ALA A 241 14.20 0.87 25.42
C ALA A 241 14.38 -0.46 26.17
N LEU A 242 15.50 -1.15 25.94
CA LEU A 242 15.88 -2.41 26.58
C LEU A 242 16.26 -2.17 28.05
N GLU A 243 17.06 -1.15 28.35
CA GLU A 243 17.37 -0.68 29.69
C GLU A 243 16.11 -0.29 30.43
N ARG A 244 15.17 0.44 29.81
CA ARG A 244 13.86 0.72 30.42
C ARG A 244 13.11 -0.57 30.74
N ARG A 245 13.13 -1.56 29.86
CA ARG A 245 12.48 -2.88 30.09
C ARG A 245 13.17 -3.74 31.15
N LEU A 246 14.49 -3.65 31.26
CA LEU A 246 15.30 -4.41 32.21
C LEU A 246 15.32 -3.75 33.60
N SER A 247 15.32 -2.42 33.65
CA SER A 247 15.24 -1.64 34.91
C SER A 247 13.82 -1.57 35.48
N SER A 248 12.78 -1.76 34.65
CA SER A 248 11.39 -1.88 35.09
C SER A 248 10.98 -3.32 35.39
N GLY A 249 11.79 -4.05 36.18
CA GLY A 249 11.49 -5.40 36.69
C GLY A 249 10.26 -5.50 37.63
N ARG A 250 9.12 -4.92 37.25
CA ARG A 250 7.82 -5.06 37.88
C ARG A 250 6.75 -5.26 36.78
N PRO A 251 5.81 -6.19 36.97
CA PRO A 251 4.71 -6.35 36.04
C PRO A 251 3.92 -5.03 35.95
N VAL A 252 3.63 -4.58 34.73
CA VAL A 252 2.71 -3.48 34.44
C VAL A 252 1.30 -3.96 34.76
N LEU A 253 0.98 -4.01 36.04
CA LEU A 253 -0.35 -3.96 36.63
C LEU A 253 -0.18 -3.36 38.03
N ALA A 254 -0.29 -2.05 38.14
CA ALA A 254 -0.69 -1.39 39.38
C ALA A 254 -1.61 -0.20 39.03
N PRO A 255 -2.84 -0.17 39.57
CA PRO A 255 -3.81 0.90 39.35
C PRO A 255 -3.49 2.09 40.26
N GLY A 256 -3.71 3.31 39.75
CA GLY A 256 -3.71 4.53 40.55
C GLY A 256 -2.53 5.47 40.29
N ALA A 257 -2.60 6.20 39.18
CA ALA A 257 -2.05 7.54 39.10
C ALA A 257 -3.18 8.45 38.59
N LEU A 258 -4.00 8.94 39.53
CA LEU A 258 -4.87 10.09 39.31
C LEU A 258 -3.98 11.32 39.14
N GLY A 259 -3.40 11.46 37.95
CA GLY A 259 -2.96 12.74 37.43
C GLY A 259 -4.21 13.50 36.98
N THR A 260 -4.34 14.74 37.43
CA THR A 260 -5.36 15.69 36.99
C THR A 260 -5.49 15.65 35.47
N PRO A 261 -6.70 15.49 34.89
CA PRO A 261 -6.87 15.53 33.46
C PRO A 261 -6.44 16.91 32.98
N ARG A 262 -5.30 16.96 32.28
CA ARG A 262 -5.02 18.04 31.34
C ARG A 262 -6.20 18.02 30.39
N ALA A 263 -6.98 19.09 30.35
CA ALA A 263 -8.12 19.22 29.45
C ALA A 263 -7.62 18.86 28.04
N THR A 264 -7.93 17.65 27.60
CA THR A 264 -7.82 17.26 26.21
C THR A 264 -8.78 18.19 25.51
N ALA A 265 -8.24 19.08 24.68
CA ALA A 265 -9.06 19.84 23.76
C ALA A 265 -9.98 18.83 23.06
N ALA A 266 -11.27 19.15 22.96
CA ALA A 266 -12.20 18.30 22.24
C ALA A 266 -11.61 18.01 20.85
N PRO A 267 -11.65 16.76 20.38
CA PRO A 267 -11.14 16.42 19.05
C PRO A 267 -11.78 17.38 18.04
N ALA A 268 -10.95 18.12 17.31
CA ALA A 268 -11.43 19.15 16.39
C ALA A 268 -12.01 18.51 15.12
N THR A 269 -11.60 17.27 14.83
CA THR A 269 -12.02 16.50 13.66
C THR A 269 -12.40 15.06 14.00
N LEU A 270 -13.12 14.43 13.08
CA LEU A 270 -13.47 13.02 13.08
C LEU A 270 -12.25 12.09 13.13
N ASP A 271 -11.18 12.48 12.44
CA ASP A 271 -9.91 11.77 12.46
C ASP A 271 -9.26 11.81 13.84
N ASP A 272 -9.37 12.95 14.55
CA ASP A 272 -8.89 13.07 15.92
C ASP A 272 -9.71 12.20 16.89
N GLU A 273 -11.03 12.11 16.70
CA GLU A 273 -11.91 11.20 17.48
C GLU A 273 -11.48 9.74 17.30
N LEU A 274 -11.22 9.32 16.06
CA LEU A 274 -10.76 7.97 15.74
C LEU A 274 -9.36 7.69 16.27
N ALA A 275 -8.42 8.62 16.08
CA ALA A 275 -7.06 8.50 16.58
C ALA A 275 -7.07 8.37 18.12
N ALA A 276 -7.87 9.18 18.80
CA ALA A 276 -8.07 9.09 20.25
C ALA A 276 -8.68 7.73 20.64
N ALA A 277 -9.72 7.26 19.96
CA ALA A 277 -10.37 5.98 20.26
C ALA A 277 -9.46 4.75 20.05
N VAL A 278 -8.57 4.80 19.05
CA VAL A 278 -7.55 3.76 18.80
C VAL A 278 -6.52 3.73 19.92
N VAL A 279 -6.03 4.91 20.34
CA VAL A 279 -5.06 5.04 21.44
C VAL A 279 -5.68 4.65 22.78
N GLU A 280 -6.94 5.01 23.01
CA GLU A 280 -7.63 4.82 24.28
C GLU A 280 -8.17 3.40 24.48
N SER A 281 -8.30 2.55 23.46
CA SER A 281 -8.86 1.19 23.57
C SER A 281 -7.90 0.18 24.24
N PRO A 282 -7.96 -0.05 25.56
CA PRO A 282 -7.08 -1.01 26.23
C PRO A 282 -7.61 -2.45 26.03
N ALA A 283 -8.85 -2.58 25.56
CA ALA A 283 -9.59 -3.82 25.41
C ALA A 283 -9.08 -4.72 24.26
N LEU A 284 -8.39 -4.16 23.27
CA LEU A 284 -7.76 -4.94 22.18
C LEU A 284 -6.48 -5.65 22.66
N ALA A 285 -5.73 -5.06 23.59
CA ALA A 285 -4.56 -5.69 24.20
C ALA A 285 -4.94 -6.86 25.12
N SER A 286 -6.05 -6.75 25.85
CA SER A 286 -6.52 -7.78 26.79
C SER A 286 -7.15 -8.99 26.11
N ARG A 287 -7.82 -8.83 24.96
CA ARG A 287 -8.45 -9.94 24.21
C ARG A 287 -7.47 -10.87 23.50
N ARG A 288 -6.26 -10.39 23.15
CA ARG A 288 -5.16 -11.25 22.65
C ARG A 288 -4.59 -12.18 23.74
N ALA A 289 -4.69 -11.81 25.01
CA ALA A 289 -4.22 -12.65 26.11
C ALA A 289 -5.21 -13.77 26.47
N THR A 290 -6.52 -13.52 26.35
CA THR A 290 -7.55 -14.49 26.74
C THR A 290 -7.90 -15.52 25.65
N SER A 291 -7.72 -15.22 24.35
CA SER A 291 -7.95 -16.22 23.30
C SER A 291 -6.90 -17.35 23.28
N ARG A 292 -5.74 -17.14 23.92
CA ARG A 292 -4.67 -18.15 24.04
C ARG A 292 -4.91 -19.16 25.16
N ALA A 293 -5.85 -18.90 26.07
CA ALA A 293 -6.14 -19.76 27.22
C ALA A 293 -7.33 -20.72 27.00
N GLY A 294 -8.07 -20.59 25.88
CA GLY A 294 -9.32 -21.33 25.64
C GLY A 294 -9.29 -22.38 24.52
N SER A 295 -8.14 -22.66 23.90
CA SER A 295 -8.08 -23.70 22.86
C SER A 295 -7.92 -25.08 23.50
N ALA A 296 -9.05 -25.78 23.63
CA ALA A 296 -9.09 -27.19 23.99
C ALA A 296 -8.17 -28.00 23.07
N ALA A 297 -7.40 -28.91 23.69
CA ALA A 297 -6.38 -29.73 23.06
C ALA A 297 -6.85 -30.39 21.75
N THR A 298 -6.25 -29.94 20.65
CA THR A 298 -6.28 -30.68 19.38
C THR A 298 -5.34 -31.88 19.52
N PRO A 299 -5.75 -33.11 19.16
CA PRO A 299 -4.85 -34.27 19.22
C PRO A 299 -3.63 -34.05 18.31
N PRO A 300 -2.45 -34.62 18.66
CA PRO A 300 -1.22 -34.41 17.91
C PRO A 300 -1.39 -34.89 16.47
N ARG A 301 -1.04 -34.02 15.51
CA ARG A 301 -0.93 -34.41 14.10
C ARG A 301 0.12 -35.52 13.96
N PRO A 302 -0.11 -36.52 13.08
CA PRO A 302 0.94 -37.46 12.71
C PRO A 302 2.13 -36.70 12.09
N PRO A 303 3.36 -37.24 12.21
CA PRO A 303 4.53 -36.62 11.63
C PRO A 303 4.35 -36.43 10.12
N PRO A 304 4.84 -35.32 9.55
CA PRO A 304 4.78 -35.12 8.10
C PRO A 304 5.55 -36.23 7.38
N GLU A 305 4.95 -36.76 6.31
CA GLU A 305 5.65 -37.65 5.38
C GLU A 305 6.95 -36.99 4.90
N PRO A 306 8.04 -37.76 4.76
CA PRO A 306 9.28 -37.23 4.21
C PRO A 306 9.04 -36.71 2.80
N TRP A 307 9.46 -35.46 2.58
CA TRP A 307 9.42 -34.80 1.28
C TRP A 307 10.03 -35.70 0.20
N PRO A 308 9.34 -35.91 -0.96
CA PRO A 308 9.92 -36.63 -2.06
C PRO A 308 11.18 -35.91 -2.51
N ARG A 309 12.31 -36.63 -2.53
CA ARG A 309 13.57 -36.16 -3.10
C ARG A 309 13.37 -35.97 -4.60
N THR A 310 12.94 -34.78 -5.01
CA THR A 310 12.97 -34.38 -6.41
C THR A 310 14.43 -34.20 -6.82
N ALA A 311 14.84 -34.98 -7.83
CA ALA A 311 16.16 -34.91 -8.41
C ALA A 311 16.41 -33.49 -8.96
N ALA A 312 17.56 -32.92 -8.62
CA ALA A 312 17.99 -31.61 -9.12
C ALA A 312 18.00 -31.60 -10.66
N PRO A 313 17.51 -30.52 -11.31
CA PRO A 313 17.61 -30.40 -12.75
C PRO A 313 19.08 -30.27 -13.16
N ARG A 314 19.51 -31.14 -14.08
CA ARG A 314 20.83 -31.10 -14.71
C ARG A 314 20.98 -29.78 -15.47
N CYS A 315 21.89 -28.94 -14.99
CA CYS A 315 22.32 -27.73 -15.68
C CYS A 315 23.16 -28.12 -16.91
N CYS A 316 22.54 -28.11 -18.10
CA CYS A 316 23.26 -28.23 -19.37
C CYS A 316 23.77 -26.84 -19.77
N TYR A 317 25.00 -26.53 -19.39
CA TYR A 317 25.74 -25.38 -19.92
C TYR A 317 26.43 -25.81 -21.21
N ALA A 318 25.92 -25.38 -22.37
CA ALA A 318 26.59 -25.57 -23.66
C ALA A 318 27.37 -24.29 -24.01
N PRO A 319 28.67 -24.37 -24.35
CA PRO A 319 29.44 -23.20 -24.75
C PRO A 319 29.09 -22.76 -26.17
N ARG A 320 28.84 -21.45 -26.36
CA ARG A 320 28.71 -20.82 -27.67
C ARG A 320 30.07 -20.74 -28.35
N SER A 321 30.20 -21.40 -29.50
CA SER A 321 31.30 -21.21 -30.44
C SER A 321 31.10 -19.94 -31.26
N SER A 322 32.12 -19.09 -31.28
CA SER A 322 32.23 -17.91 -32.13
C SER A 322 32.57 -18.31 -33.57
N SER A 323 31.71 -17.98 -34.53
CA SER A 323 32.06 -17.96 -35.95
C SER A 323 32.00 -16.53 -36.47
N SER A 324 33.20 -15.99 -36.68
CA SER A 324 33.50 -14.81 -37.47
C SER A 324 33.14 -15.04 -38.93
N THR A 325 32.38 -14.13 -39.53
CA THR A 325 32.28 -14.00 -40.99
C THR A 325 32.36 -12.53 -41.35
N ALA A 326 33.46 -12.18 -42.03
CA ALA A 326 33.68 -10.88 -42.65
C ALA A 326 32.81 -10.72 -43.91
N PRO A 327 32.35 -9.50 -44.22
CA PRO A 327 31.80 -9.19 -45.53
C PRO A 327 32.89 -8.63 -46.49
N PRO A 328 32.78 -8.86 -47.81
CA PRO A 328 33.74 -8.34 -48.78
C PRO A 328 33.44 -6.87 -49.17
N ALA A 329 34.52 -6.11 -49.39
CA ALA A 329 34.59 -4.89 -50.21
C ALA A 329 34.37 -5.26 -51.69
N SER A 330 34.00 -4.42 -52.66
CA SER A 330 33.77 -2.98 -52.88
C SER A 330 32.86 -2.89 -54.13
N ILE A 331 32.26 -1.75 -54.48
CA ILE A 331 32.68 -0.90 -55.61
C ILE A 331 31.89 0.42 -55.55
N ALA A 332 32.61 1.50 -55.85
CA ALA A 332 32.21 2.89 -55.84
C ALA A 332 31.44 3.34 -57.08
N SER A 333 30.66 4.43 -56.93
CA SER A 333 30.63 5.59 -57.85
C SER A 333 29.75 6.68 -57.20
N THR A 334 30.28 7.72 -56.56
CA THR A 334 30.79 9.01 -57.08
C THR A 334 29.70 10.04 -57.42
N ALA A 335 29.97 11.25 -56.93
CA ALA A 335 29.40 12.58 -57.22
C ALA A 335 28.18 13.03 -56.40
N ALA A 336 28.07 14.25 -55.89
CA ALA A 336 28.97 15.31 -55.39
C ALA A 336 28.08 16.55 -55.18
N THR A 337 28.55 17.47 -54.33
CA THR A 337 28.17 18.89 -54.27
C THR A 337 26.89 19.17 -53.45
N SER A 338 26.80 19.96 -52.37
CA SER A 338 27.56 21.03 -51.68
C SER A 338 26.60 22.23 -51.48
N ILE A 339 26.82 22.97 -50.40
CA ILE A 339 26.46 24.39 -50.17
C ILE A 339 25.09 24.73 -49.52
N ALA A 340 25.23 25.13 -48.25
CA ALA A 340 24.83 26.40 -47.61
C ALA A 340 23.42 26.72 -47.08
N ARG A 341 23.44 27.08 -45.78
CA ARG A 341 22.82 28.23 -45.07
C ARG A 341 21.65 28.97 -45.75
N SER A 342 20.55 29.09 -45.00
CA SER A 342 19.76 30.34 -44.82
C SER A 342 18.74 30.11 -43.68
N SER A 343 18.81 30.76 -42.51
CA SER A 343 18.25 32.08 -42.13
C SER A 343 16.74 32.33 -42.32
N ARG A 344 16.08 32.52 -41.16
CA ARG A 344 15.00 33.44 -40.79
C ARG A 344 13.57 33.31 -41.35
N SER A 345 12.68 33.52 -40.38
CA SER A 345 11.35 34.16 -40.44
C SER A 345 10.19 33.27 -40.83
N ILE A 346 9.21 33.16 -39.92
CA ILE A 346 7.83 33.55 -40.19
C ILE A 346 7.19 34.01 -38.87
N CYS A 347 6.60 35.19 -38.98
CA CYS A 347 5.78 35.87 -38.00
C CYS A 347 4.30 35.58 -38.31
N SER A 348 3.46 35.74 -37.30
CA SER A 348 2.04 36.14 -37.36
C SER A 348 0.94 35.08 -37.19
N HIS A 349 -0.13 35.59 -36.56
CA HIS A 349 -1.49 35.07 -36.37
C HIS A 349 -1.67 34.06 -35.20
N ARG A 350 -2.60 34.24 -34.26
CA ARG A 350 -3.73 35.17 -34.14
C ARG A 350 -4.25 35.23 -32.69
N GLN A 351 -4.82 36.38 -32.37
CA GLN A 351 -5.50 36.80 -31.15
C GLN A 351 -6.70 35.95 -30.68
N MET A 352 -6.87 35.98 -29.36
CA MET A 352 -8.08 36.26 -28.54
C MET A 352 -9.44 35.70 -29.01
N VAL A 353 -10.06 34.92 -28.11
CA VAL A 353 -11.51 34.99 -27.87
C VAL A 353 -11.76 35.16 -26.38
N SER A 354 -12.54 36.19 -26.09
CA SER A 354 -13.07 36.61 -24.79
C SER A 354 -14.20 35.71 -24.32
N ALA A 355 -14.41 35.75 -23.00
CA ALA A 355 -15.57 35.30 -22.25
C ALA A 355 -16.94 35.57 -22.91
N ALA A 356 -17.87 34.64 -22.70
CA ALA A 356 -19.18 34.83 -22.06
C ALA A 356 -20.01 33.56 -22.27
N TRP A 357 -20.51 32.96 -21.19
CA TRP A 357 -21.86 32.43 -20.93
C TRP A 357 -21.80 31.55 -19.69
#